data_AF-A0A7J6U1U0-F1
#
_entry.id   AF-A0A7J6U1U0-F1
#
_cell.length_a   1.000
_cell.length_b   1.000
_cell.length_c   1.000
_cell.angle_alpha   90.00
_cell.angle_beta   90.00
_cell.angle_gamma   90.00
#
_symmetry.space_group_name_H-M   'P 1'
#
loop_
_entity.id
_entity.type
_entity.pdbx_description
1 polymer ?
#
loop_
_entity_poly.entity_id
_entity_poly.type
_entity_poly.pdbx_seq_one_letter_code
_entity_poly.pdbx_strand_id
1 'polypeptide(L)'
;MTITFDGFTIPIVFLTLVAAYLLKLLLSAKAASDSPKPSKGVRLETLLDPEVRKNHVEFNKKLHKEFPGQPVIPVLGSEPNFYLVHTMEAAMEVTAKSEYFSSNPWVDGRLVALNTMTKTDHDRVLKTVKRFYAASKVKGIYTEIIDRAFAANRPL
;
A
#
# COMPACT_ATOMS: atom_id res chain seq x y z
N MET A 1 -26.41 -35.85 -5.59
CA MET A 1 -26.18 -36.37 -4.23
C MET A 1 -26.08 -35.17 -3.29
N THR A 2 -26.88 -35.14 -2.24
CA THR A 2 -27.07 -33.99 -1.33
C THR A 2 -26.95 -34.47 0.11
N ILE A 3 -26.54 -33.59 1.02
CA ILE A 3 -26.51 -33.89 2.47
C ILE A 3 -27.48 -32.94 3.15
N THR A 4 -28.31 -33.49 4.04
CA THR A 4 -29.33 -32.74 4.78
C THR A 4 -28.89 -32.60 6.23
N PHE A 5 -28.84 -31.37 6.75
CA PHE A 5 -28.59 -31.05 8.16
C PHE A 5 -29.70 -30.12 8.63
N ASP A 6 -30.41 -30.49 9.71
CA ASP A 6 -31.45 -29.67 10.36
C ASP A 6 -32.42 -28.96 9.39
N GLY A 7 -32.94 -29.71 8.42
CA GLY A 7 -33.92 -29.20 7.44
C GLY A 7 -33.32 -28.43 6.26
N PHE A 8 -32.02 -28.17 6.23
CA PHE A 8 -31.32 -27.57 5.10
C PHE A 8 -30.62 -28.64 4.24
N THR A 9 -30.85 -28.56 2.93
CA THR A 9 -30.27 -29.50 1.96
C THR A 9 -29.13 -28.81 1.21
N ILE A 10 -27.88 -29.27 1.41
CA ILE A 10 -26.71 -28.68 0.77
C ILE A 10 -26.23 -29.63 -0.34
N PRO A 11 -26.00 -29.15 -1.58
CA PRO A 11 -25.37 -29.94 -2.62
C PRO A 11 -23.95 -30.31 -2.21
N ILE A 12 -23.58 -31.59 -2.33
CA ILE A 12 -22.21 -32.05 -2.03
C ILE A 12 -21.16 -31.29 -2.85
N VAL A 13 -21.52 -30.89 -4.07
CA VAL A 13 -20.67 -30.06 -4.94
C VAL A 13 -20.29 -28.73 -4.26
N PHE A 14 -21.22 -28.10 -3.53
CA PHE A 14 -20.96 -26.86 -2.82
C PHE A 14 -19.95 -27.04 -1.68
N LEU A 15 -20.09 -28.11 -0.89
CA LEU A 15 -19.14 -28.47 0.16
C LEU A 15 -17.75 -28.76 -0.41
N THR A 16 -17.66 -29.48 -1.53
CA THR A 16 -16.38 -29.77 -2.18
C THR A 16 -15.69 -28.50 -2.71
N LEU A 17 -16.46 -27.53 -3.22
CA LEU A 17 -15.92 -26.25 -3.68
C LEU A 17 -15.40 -25.40 -2.52
N VAL A 18 -16.14 -25.33 -1.40
CA VAL A 18 -15.70 -24.61 -0.20
C VAL A 18 -14.44 -25.26 0.39
N ALA A 19 -14.41 -26.59 0.50
CA ALA A 19 -13.23 -27.32 0.97
C ALA A 19 -12.01 -27.11 0.05
N ALA A 20 -12.20 -27.15 -1.27
CA ALA A 20 -11.13 -26.88 -2.24
C ALA A 20 -10.63 -25.43 -2.15
N TYR A 21 -11.53 -24.46 -1.93
CA TYR A 21 -11.17 -23.06 -1.73
C TYR A 21 -10.37 -22.85 -0.43
N LEU A 22 -10.82 -23.44 0.68
CA LEU A 22 -10.10 -23.40 1.96
C LEU A 22 -8.73 -24.09 1.86
N LEU A 23 -8.65 -25.22 1.18
CA LEU A 23 -7.39 -25.93 0.93
C LEU A 23 -6.44 -25.07 0.08
N LYS A 24 -6.95 -24.39 -0.94
CA LYS A 24 -6.16 -23.46 -1.77
C LYS A 24 -5.61 -22.29 -0.94
N LEU A 25 -6.42 -21.71 -0.05
CA LEU A 25 -5.98 -20.66 0.87
C LEU A 25 -4.88 -21.15 1.82
N LEU A 26 -5.04 -22.33 2.41
CA LEU A 26 -4.05 -22.95 3.31
C LEU A 26 -2.73 -23.27 2.60
N LEU A 27 -2.80 -23.84 1.39
CA LEU A 27 -1.62 -24.13 0.58
C LEU A 27 -0.89 -22.86 0.13
N SER A 28 -1.64 -21.80 -0.21
CA SER A 28 -1.05 -20.51 -0.59
C SER A 28 -0.36 -19.81 0.57
N ALA A 29 -0.91 -19.93 1.80
CA ALA A 29 -0.27 -19.41 3.01
C ALA A 29 1.01 -20.18 3.37
N LYS A 30 1.02 -21.51 3.18
CA LYS A 30 2.19 -22.35 3.45
C LYS A 30 3.32 -22.11 2.44
N ALA A 31 3.00 -21.92 1.16
CA ALA A 31 3.98 -21.62 0.12
C ALA A 31 4.74 -20.29 0.36
N ALA A 32 4.08 -19.30 1.00
CA ALA A 32 4.75 -18.05 1.38
C ALA A 32 5.80 -18.24 2.50
N SER A 33 5.62 -19.24 3.37
CA SER A 33 6.52 -19.55 4.49
C SER A 33 7.80 -20.30 4.07
N ASP A 34 7.77 -21.05 2.97
CA ASP A 34 8.89 -21.91 2.52
C ASP A 34 9.81 -21.22 1.51
N SER A 35 9.60 -19.92 1.24
CA SER A 35 10.48 -19.14 0.36
C SER A 35 11.86 -18.96 1.02
N PRO A 36 12.98 -19.18 0.30
CA PRO A 36 14.32 -18.96 0.86
C PRO A 36 14.46 -17.53 1.40
N LYS A 37 14.82 -17.39 2.67
CA LYS A 37 15.04 -16.07 3.26
C LYS A 37 16.23 -15.40 2.58
N PRO A 38 16.08 -14.18 2.03
CA PRO A 38 17.17 -13.50 1.35
C PRO A 38 18.35 -13.27 2.30
N SER A 39 19.56 -13.59 1.83
CA SER A 39 20.79 -13.50 2.63
C SER A 39 21.40 -12.10 2.69
N LYS A 40 21.01 -11.21 1.76
CA LYS A 40 21.47 -9.81 1.69
C LYS A 40 20.27 -8.89 1.53
N GLY A 41 20.24 -7.81 2.29
CA GLY A 41 19.15 -6.84 2.30
C GLY A 41 19.36 -5.74 3.34
N VAL A 42 18.36 -4.89 3.52
CA VAL A 42 18.35 -3.87 4.57
C VAL A 42 17.66 -4.44 5.79
N ARG A 43 18.22 -4.28 6.98
CA ARG A 43 17.60 -4.73 8.21
C ARG A 43 16.41 -3.86 8.61
N LEU A 44 15.33 -4.47 9.11
CA LEU A 44 14.15 -3.76 9.57
C LEU A 44 14.49 -2.72 10.66
N GLU A 45 15.40 -3.04 11.58
CA GLU A 45 15.79 -2.14 12.66
C GLU A 45 16.41 -0.84 12.13
N THR A 46 17.15 -0.91 11.03
CA THR A 46 17.74 0.26 10.37
C THR A 46 16.65 1.17 9.80
N LEU A 47 15.56 0.63 9.28
CA LEU A 47 14.45 1.42 8.74
C LEU A 47 13.60 2.08 9.82
N LEU A 48 13.57 1.48 11.00
CA LEU A 48 12.84 1.99 12.17
C LEU A 48 13.64 3.04 12.95
N ASP A 49 14.95 3.14 12.71
CA ASP A 49 15.83 4.13 13.33
C ASP A 49 15.42 5.56 12.96
N PRO A 50 15.06 6.42 13.94
CA PRO A 50 14.74 7.82 13.69
C PRO A 50 15.88 8.61 13.03
N GLU A 51 17.14 8.24 13.24
CA GLU A 51 18.29 8.91 12.63
C GLU A 51 18.36 8.68 11.12
N VAL A 52 17.86 7.54 10.64
CA VAL A 52 17.71 7.30 9.19
C VAL A 52 16.67 8.22 8.59
N ARG A 53 15.60 8.56 9.32
CA ARG A 53 14.59 9.52 8.84
C ARG A 53 15.15 10.93 8.75
N LYS A 54 15.96 11.34 9.73
CA LYS A 54 16.64 12.64 9.72
C LYS A 54 17.65 12.74 8.57
N ASN A 55 18.41 11.67 8.32
CA ASN A 55 19.48 11.62 7.31
C ASN A 55 19.10 10.75 6.09
N HIS A 56 17.85 10.84 5.65
CA HIS A 56 17.31 9.97 4.61
C HIS A 56 18.03 10.13 3.25
N VAL A 57 18.59 11.31 2.98
CA VAL A 57 19.37 11.57 1.76
C VAL A 57 20.66 10.76 1.75
N GLU A 58 21.42 10.79 2.84
CA GLU A 58 22.65 9.99 3.01
C GLU A 58 22.34 8.50 2.96
N PHE A 59 21.26 8.07 3.62
CA PHE A 59 20.80 6.70 3.59
C PHE A 59 20.48 6.23 2.16
N ASN A 60 19.69 6.99 1.41
CA ASN A 60 19.37 6.66 0.01
C ASN A 60 20.63 6.62 -0.87
N LYS A 61 21.57 7.56 -0.68
CA LYS A 61 22.87 7.52 -1.37
C LYS A 61 23.66 6.24 -1.06
N LYS A 62 23.62 5.75 0.18
CA LYS A 62 24.26 4.48 0.55
C LYS A 62 23.57 3.28 -0.10
N LEU A 63 22.23 3.25 -0.12
CA LEU A 63 21.47 2.19 -0.79
C LEU A 63 21.88 2.03 -2.26
N HIS A 64 21.96 3.13 -3.01
CA HIS A 64 22.39 3.08 -4.41
C HIS A 64 23.83 2.60 -4.60
N LYS A 65 24.72 2.85 -3.63
CA LYS A 65 26.12 2.40 -3.66
C LYS A 65 26.26 0.92 -3.30
N GLU A 66 25.54 0.45 -2.29
CA GLU A 66 25.64 -0.91 -1.76
C GLU A 66 24.89 -1.95 -2.60
N PHE A 67 23.87 -1.50 -3.34
CA PHE A 67 23.00 -2.31 -4.19
C PHE A 67 22.93 -1.75 -5.61
N PRO A 68 24.09 -1.65 -6.31
CA PRO A 68 24.12 -1.14 -7.67
C PRO A 68 23.33 -2.09 -8.59
N GLY A 69 22.39 -1.54 -9.36
CA GLY A 69 21.59 -2.30 -10.32
C GLY A 69 20.54 -3.25 -9.74
N GLN A 70 20.31 -3.26 -8.42
CA GLN A 70 19.20 -4.00 -7.82
C GLN A 70 18.02 -3.06 -7.57
N PRO A 71 16.94 -3.08 -8.37
CA PRO A 71 15.84 -2.12 -8.22
C PRO A 71 15.06 -2.26 -6.90
N VAL A 72 15.05 -3.49 -6.36
CA VAL A 72 14.30 -3.88 -5.18
C VAL A 72 15.24 -4.60 -4.21
N ILE A 73 15.20 -4.22 -2.94
CA ILE A 73 16.05 -4.77 -1.88
C ILE A 73 15.15 -5.39 -0.80
N PRO A 74 15.34 -6.65 -0.40
CA PRO A 74 14.54 -7.26 0.65
C PRO A 74 14.82 -6.62 2.01
N VAL A 75 13.79 -6.54 2.85
CA VAL A 75 13.90 -6.10 4.25
C VAL A 75 14.08 -7.31 5.16
N LEU A 76 15.28 -7.47 5.70
CA LEU A 76 15.63 -8.59 6.57
C LEU A 76 14.97 -8.42 7.94
N GLY A 77 14.51 -9.54 8.51
CA GLY A 77 13.85 -9.55 9.82
C GLY A 77 12.41 -9.04 9.81
N SER A 78 11.82 -8.81 8.63
CA SER A 78 10.41 -8.47 8.50
C SER A 78 9.53 -9.70 8.26
N GLU A 79 8.43 -9.79 8.99
CA GLU A 79 7.33 -10.73 8.74
C GLU A 79 6.01 -9.93 8.85
N PRO A 80 5.19 -9.82 7.78
CA PRO A 80 5.42 -10.37 6.44
C PRO A 80 6.65 -9.77 5.76
N ASN A 81 7.18 -10.46 4.74
CA ASN A 81 8.33 -10.00 3.97
C ASN A 81 8.04 -8.65 3.30
N PHE A 82 8.82 -7.62 3.65
CA PHE A 82 8.81 -6.33 2.99
C PHE A 82 9.99 -6.18 2.02
N TYR A 83 9.80 -5.32 1.02
CA TYR A 83 10.81 -4.96 0.05
C TYR A 83 10.89 -3.45 -0.08
N LEU A 84 12.11 -2.93 -0.21
CA LEU A 84 12.40 -1.55 -0.50
C LEU A 84 12.59 -1.36 -1.99
N VAL A 85 11.86 -0.41 -2.55
CA VAL A 85 12.06 0.08 -3.91
C VAL A 85 12.82 1.39 -3.81
N HIS A 86 14.03 1.46 -4.37
CA HIS A 86 14.90 2.63 -4.22
C HIS A 86 15.27 3.30 -5.54
N THR A 87 15.19 2.61 -6.68
CA THR A 87 15.42 3.24 -7.98
C THR A 87 14.16 3.95 -8.48
N MET A 88 14.34 5.09 -9.14
CA MET A 88 13.23 5.86 -9.72
C MET A 88 12.42 5.02 -10.73
N GLU A 89 13.11 4.28 -11.59
CA GLU A 89 12.49 3.41 -12.60
C GLU A 89 11.54 2.40 -11.96
N ALA A 90 12.01 1.68 -10.93
CA ALA A 90 11.20 0.68 -10.24
C ALA A 90 10.05 1.33 -9.44
N ALA A 91 10.28 2.50 -8.84
CA ALA A 91 9.23 3.23 -8.14
C ALA A 91 8.11 3.66 -9.10
N MET A 92 8.46 4.13 -10.30
CA MET A 92 7.50 4.46 -11.35
C MET A 92 6.75 3.22 -11.84
N GLU A 93 7.45 2.10 -12.04
CA GLU A 93 6.83 0.85 -12.46
C GLU A 93 5.79 0.35 -11.45
N VAL A 94 6.15 0.29 -10.16
CA VAL A 94 5.27 -0.15 -9.08
C VAL A 94 4.04 0.77 -8.98
N THR A 95 4.24 2.08 -9.12
CA THR A 95 3.15 3.05 -9.05
C THR A 95 2.20 2.97 -10.25
N ALA A 96 2.70 2.61 -11.43
CA ALA A 96 1.88 2.50 -12.64
C ALA A 96 1.03 1.21 -12.68
N LYS A 97 1.49 0.15 -12.01
CA LYS A 97 0.94 -1.22 -12.07
C LYS A 97 0.01 -1.56 -10.92
N SER A 98 -1.06 -0.77 -10.75
CA SER A 98 -2.03 -0.89 -9.65
C SER A 98 -2.74 -2.25 -9.54
N GLU A 99 -2.77 -3.02 -10.62
CA GLU A 99 -3.33 -4.37 -10.68
C GLU A 99 -2.44 -5.42 -9.99
N TYR A 100 -1.14 -5.14 -9.87
CA TYR A 100 -0.18 -5.99 -9.16
C TYR A 100 0.19 -5.43 -7.78
N PHE A 101 0.15 -4.11 -7.63
CA PHE A 101 0.53 -3.40 -6.41
C PHE A 101 -0.66 -2.63 -5.83
N SER A 102 -1.31 -3.24 -4.84
CA SER A 102 -2.44 -2.62 -4.13
C SER A 102 -1.96 -1.51 -3.19
N SER A 103 -2.68 -0.40 -3.16
CA SER A 103 -2.51 0.64 -2.13
C SER A 103 -3.29 0.32 -0.84
N ASN A 104 -4.09 -0.76 -0.82
CA ASN A 104 -4.76 -1.24 0.37
C ASN A 104 -3.80 -2.12 1.20
N PRO A 105 -3.35 -1.67 2.39
CA PRO A 105 -2.44 -2.45 3.22
C PRO A 105 -3.15 -3.56 4.01
N TRP A 106 -4.48 -3.60 4.04
CA TRP A 106 -5.25 -4.54 4.84
C TRP A 106 -5.76 -5.72 4.00
N VAL A 107 -5.41 -6.92 4.44
CA VAL A 107 -5.85 -8.19 3.82
C VAL A 107 -7.36 -8.43 3.91
N ASP A 108 -8.05 -7.79 4.85
CA ASP A 108 -9.51 -7.90 4.99
C ASP A 108 -10.29 -6.97 4.05
N GLY A 109 -9.58 -6.19 3.22
CA GLY A 109 -10.20 -5.32 2.21
C GLY A 109 -10.90 -4.10 2.79
N ARG A 110 -10.70 -3.75 4.07
CA ARG A 110 -11.30 -2.54 4.64
C ARG A 110 -10.88 -1.31 3.83
N LEU A 111 -11.83 -0.43 3.55
CA LEU A 111 -11.59 0.84 2.86
C LEU A 111 -11.65 1.95 3.89
N VAL A 112 -10.53 2.64 4.13
CA VAL A 112 -10.44 3.71 5.14
C VAL A 112 -10.46 5.09 4.47
N ALA A 113 -9.81 5.22 3.32
CA ALA A 113 -9.70 6.48 2.60
C ALA A 113 -9.42 6.25 1.12
N LEU A 114 -9.39 7.34 0.34
CA LEU A 114 -9.16 7.30 -1.11
C LEU A 114 -7.88 6.52 -1.46
N ASN A 115 -6.80 6.72 -0.71
CA ASN A 115 -5.50 6.10 -0.94
C ASN A 115 -5.44 4.59 -0.65
N THR A 116 -6.53 3.98 -0.19
CA THR A 116 -6.60 2.54 0.10
C THR A 116 -7.66 1.83 -0.76
N MET A 117 -8.22 2.54 -1.74
CA MET A 117 -9.21 2.00 -2.66
C MET A 117 -8.55 1.24 -3.81
N THR A 118 -9.30 0.32 -4.40
CA THR A 118 -8.95 -0.26 -5.70
C THR A 118 -8.94 0.83 -6.77
N LYS A 119 -8.24 0.61 -7.90
CA LYS A 119 -8.18 1.59 -8.99
C LYS A 119 -9.56 2.08 -9.46
N THR A 120 -10.52 1.17 -9.62
CA THR A 120 -11.86 1.50 -10.11
C THR A 120 -12.61 2.41 -9.12
N ASP A 121 -12.59 2.08 -7.83
CA ASP A 121 -13.26 2.90 -6.81
C ASP A 121 -12.53 4.22 -6.59
N HIS A 122 -11.19 4.18 -6.59
CA HIS A 122 -10.33 5.35 -6.51
C HIS A 122 -10.65 6.34 -7.63
N ASP A 123 -10.68 5.91 -8.89
CA ASP A 123 -10.91 6.79 -10.03
C ASP A 123 -12.31 7.42 -9.98
N ARG A 124 -13.32 6.66 -9.54
CA ARG A 124 -14.70 7.16 -9.36
C ARG A 124 -14.76 8.27 -8.31
N VAL A 125 -14.16 8.06 -7.15
CA VAL A 125 -14.18 9.05 -6.06
C VAL A 125 -13.27 10.23 -6.39
N LEU A 126 -12.06 9.98 -6.93
CA LEU A 126 -11.12 11.01 -7.36
C LEU A 126 -11.76 11.98 -8.34
N LYS A 127 -12.51 11.48 -9.33
CA LYS A 127 -13.24 12.34 -10.29
C LYS A 127 -14.15 13.35 -9.60
N THR A 128 -14.78 12.96 -8.50
CA THR A 128 -15.69 13.82 -7.74
C THR A 128 -14.93 14.81 -6.85
N VAL A 129 -13.85 14.38 -6.18
CA VAL A 129 -13.12 15.23 -5.24
C VAL A 129 -12.13 16.17 -5.91
N LYS A 130 -11.57 15.79 -7.07
CA LYS A 130 -10.51 16.55 -7.77
C LYS A 130 -10.90 17.99 -8.07
N ARG A 131 -12.19 18.27 -8.32
CA ARG A 131 -12.70 19.63 -8.57
C ARG A 131 -12.50 20.60 -7.39
N PHE A 132 -12.46 20.09 -6.16
CA PHE A 132 -12.25 20.90 -4.96
C PHE A 132 -10.78 21.26 -4.75
N TYR A 133 -9.86 20.48 -5.33
CA TYR A 133 -8.42 20.68 -5.27
C TYR A 133 -7.83 21.28 -6.56
N ALA A 134 -8.67 21.83 -7.44
CA ALA A 134 -8.19 22.53 -8.61
C ALA A 134 -7.33 23.74 -8.20
N ALA A 135 -6.26 24.02 -8.94
CA ALA A 135 -5.33 25.10 -8.62
C ALA A 135 -6.03 26.46 -8.42
N SER A 136 -7.08 26.74 -9.22
CA SER A 136 -7.90 27.94 -9.09
C SER A 136 -8.67 28.01 -7.76
N LYS A 137 -9.17 26.87 -7.26
CA LYS A 137 -9.87 26.78 -5.97
C LYS A 137 -8.90 26.94 -4.80
N VAL A 138 -7.75 26.29 -4.87
CA VAL A 138 -6.70 26.41 -3.83
C VAL A 138 -6.18 27.84 -3.76
N LYS A 139 -5.95 28.50 -4.91
CA LYS A 139 -5.54 29.91 -4.95
C LYS A 139 -6.56 30.82 -4.25
N GLY A 140 -7.86 30.62 -4.51
CA GLY A 140 -8.93 31.38 -3.86
C GLY A 140 -8.91 31.25 -2.33
N ILE A 141 -8.74 30.03 -1.82
CA ILE A 141 -8.63 29.77 -0.38
C ILE A 141 -7.39 30.48 0.20
N TYR A 142 -6.26 30.41 -0.50
CA TYR A 142 -5.01 31.05 -0.04
C TYR A 142 -5.16 32.58 0.05
N THR A 143 -5.77 33.20 -0.96
CA THR A 143 -6.08 34.64 -0.95
C THR A 143 -7.02 34.99 0.19
N GLU A 144 -8.09 34.21 0.41
CA GLU A 144 -9.03 34.45 1.50
C GLU A 144 -8.40 34.35 2.90
N ILE A 145 -7.52 33.36 3.12
CA ILE A 145 -6.77 33.21 4.38
C ILE A 145 -5.87 34.42 4.60
N ILE A 146 -5.15 34.84 3.56
CA ILE A 146 -4.28 36.01 3.61
C ILE A 146 -5.08 37.28 3.90
N ASP A 147 -6.19 37.52 3.21
CA ASP A 147 -7.02 38.71 3.37
C ASP A 147 -7.62 38.79 4.79
N ARG A 148 -8.08 37.65 5.34
CA ARG A 148 -8.55 37.57 6.74
C ARG A 148 -7.44 37.84 7.74
N ALA A 149 -6.24 37.30 7.53
CA ALA A 149 -5.09 37.54 8.39
C ALA A 149 -4.66 39.02 8.37
N PHE A 150 -4.74 39.68 7.22
CA PHE A 150 -4.48 41.12 7.11
C PHE A 150 -5.59 41.97 7.74
N ALA A 151 -6.86 41.60 7.59
CA ALA A 151 -7.98 42.30 8.20
C ALA A 151 -7.93 42.26 9.74
N ALA A 152 -7.51 41.13 10.32
CA ALA A 152 -7.37 40.96 11.77
C ALA A 152 -6.18 41.72 12.39
N ASN A 153 -5.20 42.13 11.57
CA ASN A 153 -3.97 42.81 12.02
C ASN A 153 -3.94 44.32 11.68
N ARG A 154 -5.07 44.93 11.29
CA ARG A 154 -5.11 46.38 11.12
C ARG A 154 -5.22 47.07 12.49
N PRO A 155 -4.32 48.02 12.83
CA PRO A 155 -4.54 48.89 13.98
C PRO A 155 -5.78 49.75 13.73
N LEU A 156 -6.56 49.98 14.80
CA LEU A 156 -7.72 50.88 14.83
C LEU A 156 -7.31 52.33 14.51
#